data_AF-A0A4P6VVQ4-F1
#
_entry.id   AF-A0A4P6VVQ4-F1
#
_cell.length_a   1.000
_cell.length_b   1.000
_cell.length_c   1.000
_cell.angle_alpha   90.00
_cell.angle_beta   90.00
_cell.angle_gamma   90.00
#
_symmetry.space_group_name_H-M   'P 1'
#
loop_
_entity.id
_entity.type
_entity.pdbx_description
1 polymer ?
#
loop_
_entity_poly.entity_id
_entity_poly.type
_entity_poly.pdbx_seq_one_letter_code
_entity_poly.pdbx_strand_id
1 'polypeptide(L)'
;MRYLLLALSLLIFVSPQVYSQQQYTEGACIMLQQQIDRFSHQKQNSNFVSATREYEKFCRKPVRYIPRQIKSSDDTAVAKDDSSKATEVASVSDIPEKSELNQPETSSLSQKDTATVATEVDKKPPDNTATVIPIAPAISSGPKVIDQVVLVEAVKAEPLVAVLPDSAVVHQEAEFSSDLLMPLLNNIPIIAALLFAVLLTVFLVTSWLGLNLPGFKGVFAEYKLNRLLRWRLSDEYQHFRKLKLFTASDEQVIVDHLVLCPYGIFVITVKGERGHISGTETQANWTRTYLGSTKHLMNPLHQNFKNVAAVKHFLHLKEVDGTKLVHSIAAFSRVAKFETAISANITYVDTVSNYIKQFSEPCLTNEQQNRFAALLSQASTDL
;
A
#
# COMPACT_ATOMS: atom_id res chain seq x y z
N MET A 1 6.61 -15.81 7.53
CA MET A 1 6.29 -16.91 8.47
C MET A 1 7.20 -16.88 9.69
N ARG A 2 8.29 -17.67 9.78
CA ARG A 2 9.06 -17.87 11.04
C ARG A 2 9.42 -16.58 11.80
N TYR A 3 10.01 -15.58 11.15
CA TYR A 3 10.36 -14.30 11.80
C TYR A 3 9.15 -13.45 12.25
N LEU A 4 8.00 -13.59 11.60
CA LEU A 4 6.76 -12.90 12.01
C LEU A 4 6.20 -13.53 13.29
N LEU A 5 6.21 -14.86 13.39
CA LEU A 5 5.83 -15.59 14.60
C LEU A 5 6.79 -15.26 15.76
N LEU A 6 8.10 -15.19 15.51
CA LEU A 6 9.08 -14.76 16.51
C LEU A 6 8.81 -13.33 17.00
N ALA A 7 8.63 -12.36 16.10
CA ALA A 7 8.31 -10.98 16.49
C ALA A 7 6.98 -10.85 17.26
N LEU A 8 5.94 -11.59 16.85
CA LEU A 8 4.66 -11.64 17.54
C LEU A 8 4.80 -12.25 18.95
N SER A 9 5.57 -13.33 19.08
CA SER A 9 5.85 -13.95 20.38
C SER A 9 6.66 -13.03 21.31
N LEU A 10 7.61 -12.26 20.77
CA LEU A 10 8.39 -11.30 21.55
C LEU A 10 7.50 -10.17 22.11
N LEU A 11 6.54 -9.69 21.31
CA LEU A 11 5.55 -8.69 21.74
C LEU A 11 4.64 -9.21 22.88
N ILE A 12 4.30 -10.50 22.87
CA ILE A 12 3.53 -11.13 23.94
C ILE A 12 4.38 -11.26 25.22
N PHE A 13 5.66 -11.64 25.11
CA PHE A 13 6.56 -11.78 26.26
C PHE A 13 7.05 -10.45 26.86
N VAL A 14 7.00 -9.33 26.12
CA VAL A 14 7.37 -7.99 26.62
C VAL A 14 6.19 -7.27 27.30
N SER A 15 5.00 -7.89 27.35
CA SER A 15 3.94 -7.43 28.25
C SER A 15 4.32 -7.75 29.71
N PRO A 16 4.60 -6.77 30.58
CA PRO A 16 4.80 -7.05 31.99
C PRO A 16 3.47 -7.58 32.56
N GLN A 17 3.46 -8.82 33.05
CA GLN A 17 2.31 -9.34 33.78
C GLN A 17 2.22 -8.67 35.15
N VAL A 18 1.70 -7.44 35.16
CA VAL A 18 1.29 -6.73 36.38
C VAL A 18 0.00 -7.39 36.89
N TYR A 19 0.14 -8.60 37.44
CA TYR A 19 -0.84 -9.18 38.34
C TYR A 19 -0.79 -8.43 39.67
N SER A 20 -1.27 -7.19 39.67
CA SER A 20 -1.65 -6.48 40.87
C SER A 20 -2.84 -7.20 41.50
N GLN A 21 -2.55 -8.13 42.42
CA GLN A 21 -3.57 -8.70 43.29
C GLN A 21 -4.21 -7.54 44.07
N GLN A 22 -5.45 -7.18 43.75
CA GLN A 22 -6.24 -6.24 44.55
C GLN A 22 -6.50 -6.87 45.92
N GLN A 23 -5.61 -6.63 46.86
CA GLN A 23 -5.80 -6.99 48.26
C GLN A 23 -6.81 -6.01 48.88
N TYR A 24 -7.84 -6.54 49.52
CA TYR A 24 -8.92 -5.72 50.08
C TYR A 24 -8.47 -5.06 51.39
N THR A 25 -9.02 -3.89 51.69
CA THR A 25 -8.79 -3.21 52.98
C THR A 25 -9.49 -3.97 54.11
N GLU A 26 -9.01 -3.80 55.34
CA GLU A 26 -9.60 -4.42 56.53
C GLU A 26 -11.10 -4.14 56.66
N GLY A 27 -11.52 -2.88 56.43
CA GLY A 27 -12.94 -2.50 56.41
C GLY A 27 -13.77 -3.20 55.32
N ALA A 28 -13.21 -3.44 54.13
CA ALA A 28 -13.88 -4.19 53.07
C ALA A 28 -14.00 -5.68 53.44
N CYS A 29 -13.00 -6.26 54.10
CA CYS A 29 -13.07 -7.61 54.64
C CYS A 29 -14.11 -7.76 55.76
N ILE A 30 -14.25 -6.75 56.63
CA ILE A 30 -15.30 -6.71 57.67
C ILE A 30 -16.70 -6.62 57.03
N MET A 31 -16.89 -5.78 56.01
CA MET A 31 -18.15 -5.71 55.24
C MET A 31 -18.53 -7.07 54.63
N LEU A 32 -17.57 -7.75 53.99
CA LEU A 32 -17.79 -9.09 53.43
C LEU A 32 -18.15 -10.12 54.49
N GLN A 33 -17.46 -10.13 55.63
CA GLN A 33 -17.78 -11.02 56.76
C GLN A 33 -19.21 -10.78 57.28
N GLN A 34 -19.61 -9.53 57.50
CA GLN A 34 -20.98 -9.18 57.90
C GLN A 34 -22.03 -9.63 56.87
N GLN A 35 -21.72 -9.58 55.57
CA GLN A 35 -22.61 -10.09 54.52
C GLN A 35 -22.72 -11.62 54.53
N ILE A 36 -21.61 -12.33 54.75
CA ILE A 36 -21.61 -13.80 54.91
C ILE A 36 -22.46 -14.20 56.12
N ASP A 37 -22.28 -13.55 57.27
CA ASP A 37 -23.00 -13.84 58.50
C ASP A 37 -24.50 -13.59 58.35
N ARG A 38 -24.88 -12.46 57.74
CA ARG A 38 -26.28 -12.05 57.50
C ARG A 38 -27.05 -13.01 56.59
N PHE A 39 -26.39 -13.63 55.61
CA PHE A 39 -27.01 -14.59 54.68
C PHE A 39 -26.63 -16.05 54.97
N SER A 40 -26.00 -16.34 56.11
CA SER A 40 -25.51 -17.68 56.51
C SER A 40 -26.59 -18.78 56.53
N HIS A 41 -27.83 -18.41 56.84
CA HIS A 41 -29.00 -19.29 56.79
C HIS A 41 -29.48 -19.62 55.35
N GLN A 42 -29.06 -18.85 54.35
CA GLN A 42 -29.47 -18.97 52.94
C GLN A 42 -28.26 -19.24 52.03
N LYS A 43 -27.62 -20.41 52.19
CA LYS A 43 -26.36 -20.75 51.50
C LYS A 43 -26.41 -20.76 49.96
N GLN A 44 -27.61 -20.73 49.35
CA GLN A 44 -27.81 -20.63 47.90
C GLN A 44 -28.04 -19.18 47.40
N ASN A 45 -28.12 -18.20 48.31
CA ASN A 45 -28.29 -16.79 47.96
C ASN A 45 -27.01 -16.26 47.27
N SER A 46 -27.14 -15.57 46.15
CA SER A 46 -26.01 -15.00 45.39
C SER A 46 -25.14 -14.08 46.24
N ASN A 47 -25.74 -13.32 47.17
CA ASN A 47 -25.02 -12.44 48.09
C ASN A 47 -24.14 -13.21 49.08
N PHE A 48 -24.55 -14.41 49.49
CA PHE A 48 -23.74 -15.30 50.34
C PHE A 48 -22.58 -15.90 49.54
N VAL A 49 -22.88 -16.42 48.34
CA VAL A 49 -21.90 -17.10 47.48
C VAL A 49 -20.80 -16.13 47.00
N SER A 50 -21.16 -14.92 46.55
CA SER A 50 -20.16 -13.94 46.11
C SER A 50 -19.31 -13.43 47.27
N ALA A 51 -19.93 -13.05 48.40
CA ALA A 51 -19.17 -12.54 49.54
C ALA A 51 -18.21 -13.60 50.13
N THR A 52 -18.65 -14.85 50.23
CA THR A 52 -17.78 -15.97 50.65
C THR A 52 -16.59 -16.11 49.70
N ARG A 53 -16.83 -16.14 48.39
CA ARG A 53 -15.79 -16.30 47.36
C ARG A 53 -14.78 -15.15 47.37
N GLU A 54 -15.24 -13.91 47.54
CA GLU A 54 -14.38 -12.73 47.57
C GLU A 54 -13.57 -12.66 48.87
N TYR A 55 -14.19 -12.95 50.02
CA TYR A 55 -13.52 -13.00 51.30
C TYR A 55 -12.42 -14.08 51.36
N GLU A 56 -12.71 -15.30 50.88
CA GLU A 56 -11.71 -16.36 50.79
C GLU A 56 -10.56 -16.01 49.84
N LYS A 57 -10.84 -15.29 48.74
CA LYS A 57 -9.83 -14.92 47.74
C LYS A 57 -8.94 -13.75 48.19
N PHE A 58 -9.50 -12.73 48.84
CA PHE A 58 -8.82 -11.45 49.06
C PHE A 58 -8.49 -11.15 50.53
N CYS A 59 -9.19 -11.77 51.50
CA CYS A 59 -9.02 -11.48 52.93
C CYS A 59 -8.28 -12.59 53.69
N ARG A 60 -8.37 -13.85 53.25
CA ARG A 60 -7.86 -15.02 54.00
C ARG A 60 -6.33 -15.20 54.04
N LYS A 61 -5.56 -14.37 53.34
CA LYS A 61 -4.07 -14.38 53.34
C LYS A 61 -3.49 -12.95 53.33
N PRO A 62 -3.55 -12.20 54.45
CA PRO A 62 -2.96 -10.88 54.51
C PRO A 62 -1.42 -10.98 54.54
N VAL A 63 -0.76 -10.69 53.43
CA VAL A 63 0.65 -10.27 53.48
C VAL A 63 0.68 -8.93 54.21
N ARG A 64 1.49 -8.81 55.26
CA ARG A 64 1.63 -7.55 56.01
C ARG A 64 2.20 -6.48 55.08
N TYR A 65 1.44 -5.43 54.82
CA TYR A 65 1.99 -4.19 54.29
C TYR A 65 2.93 -3.60 55.34
N ILE A 66 4.23 -3.62 55.07
CA ILE A 66 5.23 -2.91 55.87
C ILE A 66 5.36 -1.52 55.23
N PRO A 67 4.99 -0.42 55.92
CA PRO A 67 5.28 0.93 55.45
C PRO A 67 6.79 1.06 55.24
N ARG A 68 7.21 1.63 54.10
CA ARG A 68 8.62 1.69 53.68
C ARG A 68 9.47 2.44 54.72
N GLN A 69 10.07 1.68 55.64
CA GLN A 69 11.09 2.19 56.56
C GLN A 69 12.35 2.60 55.80
N ILE A 70 13.08 3.55 56.38
CA ILE A 70 14.22 4.22 55.75
C ILE A 70 15.46 3.32 55.82
N LYS A 71 16.36 3.45 54.83
CA LYS A 71 17.57 2.62 54.71
C LYS A 71 18.47 2.73 55.95
N SER A 72 18.94 1.58 56.42
CA SER A 72 20.29 1.40 56.96
C SER A 72 20.93 0.19 56.26
N SER A 73 22.26 0.19 56.13
CA SER A 73 23.02 -0.95 55.62
C SER A 73 23.25 -1.99 56.73
N ASP A 74 23.53 -3.24 56.35
CA ASP A 74 24.87 -3.85 56.46
C ASP A 74 24.87 -5.28 55.90
N ASP A 75 26.05 -5.86 55.72
CA ASP A 75 26.29 -7.11 55.00
C ASP A 75 25.92 -8.38 55.77
N THR A 76 25.67 -9.47 55.04
CA THR A 76 26.46 -10.72 55.13
C THR A 76 26.03 -11.70 54.03
N ALA A 77 27.00 -12.28 53.32
CA ALA A 77 26.77 -13.35 52.35
C ALA A 77 27.11 -14.73 52.94
N VAL A 78 26.36 -15.77 52.55
CA VAL A 78 26.73 -17.18 52.73
C VAL A 78 26.42 -17.93 51.44
N ALA A 79 27.35 -18.77 50.99
CA ALA A 79 27.21 -19.58 49.78
C ALA A 79 27.70 -21.02 50.02
N LYS A 80 27.00 -21.99 49.42
CA LYS A 80 27.43 -23.30 48.89
C LYS A 80 26.20 -23.99 48.27
N ASP A 81 26.18 -24.57 47.07
CA ASP A 81 27.16 -25.38 46.33
C ASP A 81 27.22 -26.84 46.82
N ASP A 82 26.68 -27.78 46.03
CA ASP A 82 27.46 -28.78 45.28
C ASP A 82 26.54 -29.51 44.24
N SER A 83 27.03 -30.60 43.63
CA SER A 83 26.63 -31.12 42.31
C SER A 83 26.38 -32.65 42.29
N SER A 84 26.22 -33.19 41.08
CA SER A 84 26.40 -34.60 40.65
C SER A 84 25.20 -35.59 40.72
N LYS A 85 25.16 -36.73 39.98
CA LYS A 85 25.62 -37.10 38.61
C LYS A 85 25.22 -38.57 38.29
N ALA A 86 24.91 -38.89 37.02
CA ALA A 86 24.97 -40.25 36.38
C ALA A 86 23.97 -41.36 36.83
N THR A 87 23.75 -42.51 36.14
CA THR A 87 23.81 -42.93 34.69
C THR A 87 23.28 -44.40 34.56
N GLU A 88 22.83 -44.85 33.35
CA GLU A 88 22.67 -46.27 32.88
C GLU A 88 21.54 -47.16 33.49
N VAL A 89 21.06 -48.29 32.91
CA VAL A 89 21.43 -49.14 31.73
C VAL A 89 20.18 -49.49 30.86
N ALA A 90 20.36 -50.19 29.72
CA ALA A 90 19.37 -50.74 28.75
C ALA A 90 18.66 -52.06 29.22
N SER A 91 17.94 -52.92 28.44
CA SER A 91 17.94 -53.26 27.00
C SER A 91 16.79 -54.21 26.50
N VAL A 92 16.47 -54.18 25.17
CA VAL A 92 16.06 -55.32 24.27
C VAL A 92 14.67 -56.01 24.52
N SER A 93 13.89 -56.56 23.55
CA SER A 93 13.96 -56.81 22.08
C SER A 93 12.83 -56.04 21.30
N ASP A 94 12.16 -56.42 20.18
CA ASP A 94 12.21 -57.52 19.14
C ASP A 94 11.47 -57.11 17.82
N ILE A 95 11.72 -57.76 16.66
CA ILE A 95 11.07 -57.47 15.33
C ILE A 95 11.13 -58.68 14.35
N PRO A 96 9.98 -59.23 13.82
CA PRO A 96 9.66 -59.26 12.36
C PRO A 96 8.10 -59.28 12.10
N GLU A 97 7.42 -59.64 10.98
CA GLU A 97 7.75 -60.15 9.62
C GLU A 97 6.59 -59.89 8.59
N LYS A 98 6.88 -59.33 7.38
CA LYS A 98 6.18 -59.50 6.03
C LYS A 98 4.65 -59.26 5.80
N SER A 99 4.12 -59.16 4.55
CA SER A 99 4.70 -59.13 3.16
C SER A 99 3.79 -58.41 2.12
N GLU A 100 4.41 -57.84 1.07
CA GLU A 100 4.16 -57.98 -0.41
C GLU A 100 2.74 -58.05 -1.05
N LEU A 101 2.50 -57.71 -2.34
CA LEU A 101 3.21 -56.94 -3.40
C LEU A 101 2.33 -56.77 -4.67
N ASN A 102 2.65 -55.78 -5.51
CA ASN A 102 2.44 -55.68 -6.99
C ASN A 102 1.11 -55.23 -7.65
N GLN A 103 1.32 -54.65 -8.84
CA GLN A 103 0.36 -54.30 -9.91
C GLN A 103 0.37 -55.39 -11.03
N PRO A 104 -0.38 -55.28 -12.16
CA PRO A 104 -0.02 -54.37 -13.26
C PRO A 104 -1.20 -53.74 -14.06
N GLU A 105 -0.79 -52.84 -14.98
CA GLU A 105 -1.26 -52.42 -16.33
C GLU A 105 -2.45 -53.16 -17.05
N THR A 106 -3.03 -52.75 -18.20
CA THR A 106 -2.62 -51.80 -19.28
C THR A 106 -3.83 -51.35 -20.15
N SER A 107 -3.72 -50.20 -20.87
CA SER A 107 -4.34 -49.96 -22.22
C SER A 107 -5.88 -49.76 -22.31
N SER A 108 -6.51 -49.22 -23.39
CA SER A 108 -6.09 -48.40 -24.55
C SER A 108 -7.29 -47.80 -25.33
N LEU A 109 -7.01 -46.82 -26.22
CA LEU A 109 -7.81 -46.39 -27.40
C LEU A 109 -9.21 -45.74 -27.14
N SER A 110 -9.83 -44.96 -28.04
CA SER A 110 -9.46 -44.48 -29.38
C SER A 110 -10.20 -43.17 -29.78
N GLN A 111 -9.60 -42.36 -30.68
CA GLN A 111 -10.20 -41.67 -31.86
C GLN A 111 -11.50 -40.81 -31.76
N LYS A 112 -11.83 -39.86 -32.67
CA LYS A 112 -11.15 -39.01 -33.70
C LYS A 112 -12.21 -38.07 -34.32
N ASP A 113 -11.77 -37.08 -35.13
CA ASP A 113 -12.56 -36.36 -36.18
C ASP A 113 -13.68 -35.40 -35.74
N THR A 114 -14.15 -34.42 -36.55
CA THR A 114 -13.52 -33.53 -37.58
C THR A 114 -14.47 -32.33 -37.84
N ALA A 115 -13.96 -31.22 -38.42
CA ALA A 115 -14.65 -29.94 -38.65
C ALA A 115 -15.86 -29.95 -39.65
N THR A 116 -16.59 -28.82 -39.80
CA THR A 116 -16.88 -28.13 -41.10
C THR A 116 -17.87 -26.93 -41.02
N VAL A 117 -17.39 -25.72 -41.39
CA VAL A 117 -17.97 -24.58 -42.19
C VAL A 117 -19.47 -24.14 -42.12
N ALA A 118 -19.70 -22.82 -41.90
CA ALA A 118 -20.59 -21.86 -42.64
C ALA A 118 -20.60 -20.46 -41.93
N THR A 119 -20.23 -19.29 -42.50
CA THR A 119 -20.90 -18.35 -43.46
C THR A 119 -22.27 -17.76 -43.01
N GLU A 120 -22.63 -16.46 -43.17
CA GLU A 120 -21.93 -15.18 -43.50
C GLU A 120 -22.91 -13.94 -43.35
N VAL A 121 -22.45 -12.71 -43.65
CA VAL A 121 -23.22 -11.50 -44.13
C VAL A 121 -24.08 -10.63 -43.15
N ASP A 122 -23.46 -9.53 -42.70
CA ASP A 122 -23.79 -8.09 -42.97
C ASP A 122 -24.89 -7.24 -42.21
N LYS A 123 -24.59 -5.92 -42.17
CA LYS A 123 -25.39 -4.68 -42.06
C LYS A 123 -25.98 -4.09 -40.76
N LYS A 124 -25.77 -2.77 -40.64
CA LYS A 124 -26.43 -1.77 -39.77
C LYS A 124 -27.00 -0.62 -40.65
N PRO A 125 -27.48 0.53 -40.11
CA PRO A 125 -28.83 1.10 -40.28
C PRO A 125 -28.96 2.13 -41.43
N PRO A 126 -30.15 2.76 -41.58
CA PRO A 126 -30.39 4.16 -41.13
C PRO A 126 -31.66 4.27 -40.23
N ASP A 127 -31.94 5.31 -39.41
CA ASP A 127 -31.93 6.80 -39.58
C ASP A 127 -33.07 7.30 -40.51
N ASN A 128 -33.82 8.39 -40.31
CA ASN A 128 -33.76 9.64 -39.49
C ASN A 128 -35.06 9.82 -38.65
N THR A 129 -35.67 10.95 -38.20
CA THR A 129 -35.73 12.43 -38.45
C THR A 129 -36.25 13.10 -37.14
N ALA A 130 -35.78 14.21 -36.53
CA ALA A 130 -35.15 15.50 -36.89
C ALA A 130 -36.13 16.70 -37.12
N THR A 131 -35.89 17.87 -36.49
CA THR A 131 -36.48 19.24 -36.71
C THR A 131 -36.10 20.18 -35.55
N VAL A 132 -35.73 21.48 -35.64
CA VAL A 132 -35.26 22.42 -36.70
C VAL A 132 -34.41 23.51 -35.97
N ILE A 133 -33.13 23.78 -36.29
CA ILE A 133 -32.49 24.90 -37.07
C ILE A 133 -32.75 26.39 -36.57
N PRO A 134 -32.09 27.48 -37.06
CA PRO A 134 -30.84 28.10 -36.53
C PRO A 134 -30.91 29.61 -36.13
N ILE A 135 -29.77 30.21 -35.67
CA ILE A 135 -29.09 31.47 -36.15
C ILE A 135 -28.18 32.15 -35.07
N ALA A 136 -27.15 32.88 -35.51
CA ALA A 136 -26.17 33.69 -34.74
C ALA A 136 -26.05 35.10 -35.40
N PRO A 137 -25.12 36.06 -35.08
CA PRO A 137 -23.99 36.07 -34.13
C PRO A 137 -23.77 37.44 -33.38
N ALA A 138 -22.55 37.64 -32.83
CA ALA A 138 -21.80 38.91 -32.67
C ALA A 138 -21.97 39.86 -31.43
N ILE A 139 -20.88 39.92 -30.63
CA ILE A 139 -20.09 41.11 -30.18
C ILE A 139 -20.82 42.42 -29.82
N SER A 140 -20.68 42.90 -28.58
CA SER A 140 -20.43 44.34 -28.26
C SER A 140 -19.86 44.60 -26.85
N SER A 141 -19.47 45.86 -26.59
CA SER A 141 -18.67 46.42 -25.49
C SER A 141 -19.35 46.58 -24.11
N GLY A 142 -18.55 46.67 -23.02
CA GLY A 142 -18.91 47.39 -21.78
C GLY A 142 -18.50 48.89 -21.86
N PRO A 143 -18.01 49.55 -20.79
CA PRO A 143 -18.24 49.39 -19.34
C PRO A 143 -18.63 50.74 -18.66
N LYS A 144 -18.93 50.79 -17.34
CA LYS A 144 -18.71 52.03 -16.56
C LYS A 144 -18.62 51.87 -15.03
N VAL A 145 -17.79 52.73 -14.43
CA VAL A 145 -17.67 53.04 -12.98
C VAL A 145 -18.00 54.52 -12.79
N ILE A 146 -18.67 54.91 -11.70
CA ILE A 146 -18.66 56.26 -11.12
C ILE A 146 -18.55 56.10 -9.58
N ASP A 147 -17.98 57.11 -8.92
CA ASP A 147 -17.43 57.11 -7.56
C ASP A 147 -18.00 58.30 -6.73
N GLN A 148 -17.57 58.44 -5.47
CA GLN A 148 -17.78 59.57 -4.53
C GLN A 148 -19.21 59.70 -3.92
N VAL A 149 -19.45 59.80 -2.59
CA VAL A 149 -18.82 60.47 -1.41
C VAL A 149 -19.46 61.83 -1.08
N VAL A 150 -20.00 61.96 0.15
CA VAL A 150 -19.85 63.10 1.09
C VAL A 150 -20.51 62.75 2.45
N LEU A 151 -20.02 63.37 3.53
CA LEU A 151 -20.38 63.14 4.94
C LEU A 151 -21.28 64.27 5.49
N VAL A 152 -22.22 63.99 6.41
CA VAL A 152 -22.74 64.97 7.41
C VAL A 152 -22.99 64.26 8.75
N GLU A 153 -22.77 64.98 9.85
CA GLU A 153 -22.64 64.52 11.24
C GLU A 153 -23.96 64.18 11.99
N ALA A 154 -23.80 63.72 13.23
CA ALA A 154 -24.87 63.35 14.17
C ALA A 154 -25.30 64.50 15.11
N VAL A 155 -26.47 64.34 15.75
CA VAL A 155 -26.94 65.20 16.85
C VAL A 155 -27.28 64.34 18.08
N LYS A 156 -27.01 64.88 19.27
CA LYS A 156 -27.02 64.21 20.57
C LYS A 156 -28.37 64.31 21.28
N ALA A 157 -28.80 63.25 21.97
CA ALA A 157 -29.86 63.30 22.99
C ALA A 157 -29.59 62.30 24.14
N GLU A 158 -29.90 62.72 25.36
CA GLU A 158 -29.80 62.02 26.65
C GLU A 158 -30.93 62.58 27.55
N PRO A 159 -31.33 61.92 28.65
CA PRO A 159 -31.26 60.49 28.97
C PRO A 159 -32.66 59.93 29.29
N LEU A 160 -32.78 58.62 29.53
CA LEU A 160 -33.91 58.08 30.30
C LEU A 160 -33.46 56.87 31.13
N VAL A 161 -33.61 56.97 32.45
CA VAL A 161 -33.08 55.99 33.41
C VAL A 161 -34.01 54.78 33.51
N ALA A 162 -33.48 53.61 33.17
CA ALA A 162 -34.07 52.32 33.49
C ALA A 162 -33.00 51.43 34.15
N VAL A 163 -33.02 51.37 35.49
CA VAL A 163 -32.18 50.47 36.28
C VAL A 163 -32.75 49.05 36.21
N LEU A 164 -31.92 48.03 35.96
CA LEU A 164 -31.98 46.64 36.46
C LEU A 164 -30.71 45.89 35.91
N PRO A 165 -30.32 44.71 36.44
CA PRO A 165 -29.02 44.67 37.11
C PRO A 165 -27.91 43.90 36.39
N ASP A 166 -26.70 44.32 36.75
CA ASP A 166 -25.48 43.51 36.97
C ASP A 166 -25.51 42.07 36.41
N SER A 167 -25.12 41.94 35.15
CA SER A 167 -24.73 40.66 34.55
C SER A 167 -23.21 40.63 34.43
N ALA A 168 -22.54 40.24 35.52
CA ALA A 168 -21.09 40.10 35.56
C ALA A 168 -20.60 39.21 34.40
N VAL A 169 -19.75 39.77 33.54
CA VAL A 169 -19.07 39.02 32.48
C VAL A 169 -18.01 38.14 33.14
N VAL A 170 -18.42 36.95 33.55
CA VAL A 170 -17.51 35.89 33.98
C VAL A 170 -16.70 35.48 32.76
N HIS A 171 -15.49 36.02 32.65
CA HIS A 171 -14.45 35.48 31.80
C HIS A 171 -14.10 34.09 32.32
N GLN A 172 -14.81 33.08 31.82
CA GLN A 172 -14.55 31.68 32.14
C GLN A 172 -13.32 31.23 31.36
N GLU A 173 -12.15 31.67 31.82
CA GLU A 173 -10.88 31.05 31.46
C GLU A 173 -11.00 29.56 31.75
N ALA A 174 -10.66 28.74 30.75
CA ALA A 174 -10.67 27.30 30.91
C ALA A 174 -9.44 26.90 31.74
N GLU A 175 -9.59 26.87 33.07
CA GLU A 175 -8.61 26.28 33.99
C GLU A 175 -8.40 24.81 33.62
N PHE A 176 -7.44 24.56 32.75
CA PHE A 176 -7.05 23.24 32.31
C PHE A 176 -6.31 22.56 33.47
N SER A 177 -7.04 21.74 34.23
CA SER A 177 -6.61 21.31 35.56
C SER A 177 -5.19 20.75 35.59
N SER A 178 -4.36 21.33 36.45
CA SER A 178 -2.94 20.98 36.62
C SER A 178 -2.74 19.50 36.93
N ASP A 179 -3.71 18.90 37.64
CA ASP A 179 -3.76 17.48 38.01
C ASP A 179 -3.84 16.54 36.80
N LEU A 180 -4.36 17.02 35.65
CA LEU A 180 -4.40 16.28 34.39
C LEU A 180 -3.18 16.63 33.50
N LEU A 181 -2.70 17.86 33.58
CA LEU A 181 -1.54 18.33 32.82
C LEU A 181 -0.23 17.63 33.23
N MET A 182 0.04 17.52 34.53
CA MET A 182 1.28 16.90 35.06
C MET A 182 1.47 15.42 34.67
N PRO A 183 0.47 14.52 34.84
CA PRO A 183 0.61 13.13 34.37
C PRO A 183 0.64 13.03 32.84
N LEU A 184 0.05 13.96 32.09
CA LEU A 184 0.19 13.98 30.63
C LEU A 184 1.64 14.30 30.24
N LEU A 185 2.19 15.40 30.76
CA LEU A 185 3.56 15.86 30.51
C LEU A 185 4.62 14.77 30.82
N ASN A 186 4.52 14.14 32.00
CA ASN A 186 5.43 13.07 32.41
C ASN A 186 5.39 11.84 31.49
N ASN A 187 4.23 11.57 30.86
CA ASN A 187 4.05 10.43 29.97
C ASN A 187 4.30 10.74 28.48
N ILE A 188 4.53 12.00 28.08
CA ILE A 188 4.89 12.38 26.70
C ILE A 188 5.99 11.48 26.08
N PRO A 189 7.15 11.20 26.72
CA PRO A 189 8.17 10.35 26.11
C PRO A 189 7.69 8.91 25.88
N ILE A 190 6.81 8.38 26.75
CA ILE A 190 6.25 7.03 26.62
C ILE A 190 5.21 7.01 25.48
N ILE A 191 4.33 8.01 25.42
CA ILE A 191 3.33 8.16 24.35
C ILE A 191 4.02 8.34 23.00
N ALA A 192 5.07 9.17 22.92
CA ALA A 192 5.87 9.37 21.71
C ALA A 192 6.59 8.09 21.28
N ALA A 193 7.18 7.33 22.21
CA ALA A 193 7.81 6.04 21.91
C ALA A 193 6.80 4.99 21.43
N LEU A 194 5.60 4.94 22.02
CA LEU A 194 4.51 4.05 21.57
C LEU A 194 4.00 4.45 20.18
N LEU A 195 3.76 5.73 19.92
CA LEU A 195 3.37 6.23 18.59
C LEU A 195 4.45 5.93 17.54
N PHE A 196 5.72 6.13 17.87
CA PHE A 196 6.83 5.77 16.97
C PHE A 196 6.90 4.26 16.73
N ALA A 197 6.70 3.42 17.75
CA ALA A 197 6.66 1.97 17.61
C ALA A 197 5.46 1.48 16.77
N VAL A 198 4.29 2.10 16.91
CA VAL A 198 3.12 1.84 16.06
C VAL A 198 3.39 2.26 14.61
N LEU A 199 3.94 3.46 14.38
CA LEU A 199 4.29 3.92 13.04
C LEU A 199 5.38 3.03 12.39
N LEU A 200 6.38 2.59 13.16
CA LEU A 200 7.43 1.70 12.70
C LEU A 200 6.90 0.29 12.39
N THR A 201 6.02 -0.28 13.23
CA THR A 201 5.41 -1.59 12.97
C THR A 201 4.45 -1.53 11.78
N VAL A 202 3.63 -0.49 11.63
CA VAL A 202 2.82 -0.24 10.43
C VAL A 202 3.71 -0.10 9.19
N PHE A 203 4.80 0.66 9.25
CA PHE A 203 5.77 0.78 8.15
C PHE A 203 6.39 -0.58 7.77
N LEU A 204 6.84 -1.36 8.74
CA LEU A 204 7.42 -2.70 8.50
C LEU A 204 6.38 -3.67 7.92
N VAL A 205 5.14 -3.66 8.43
CA VAL A 205 4.04 -4.52 7.92
C VAL A 205 3.65 -4.12 6.50
N THR A 206 3.39 -2.84 6.24
CA THR A 206 3.02 -2.35 4.89
C THR A 206 4.15 -2.55 3.87
N SER A 207 5.41 -2.34 4.26
CA SER A 207 6.58 -2.62 3.43
C SER A 207 6.72 -4.12 3.15
N TRP A 208 6.55 -4.98 4.16
CA TRP A 208 6.55 -6.44 3.98
C TRP A 208 5.41 -6.90 3.06
N LEU A 209 4.19 -6.37 3.20
CA LEU A 209 3.06 -6.68 2.34
C LEU A 209 3.33 -6.19 0.90
N GLY A 210 3.65 -4.92 0.69
CA GLY A 210 3.91 -4.35 -0.64
C GLY A 210 5.07 -5.01 -1.38
N LEU A 211 6.14 -5.39 -0.68
CA LEU A 211 7.28 -6.11 -1.27
C LEU A 211 6.97 -7.57 -1.61
N ASN A 212 5.95 -8.19 -1.01
CA ASN A 212 5.57 -9.58 -1.27
C ASN A 212 4.32 -9.75 -2.14
N LEU A 213 3.42 -8.77 -2.20
CA LEU A 213 2.23 -8.83 -3.06
C LEU A 213 2.62 -9.06 -4.54
N PRO A 214 1.92 -9.97 -5.26
CA PRO A 214 1.97 -10.02 -6.71
C PRO A 214 1.33 -8.75 -7.30
N GLY A 215 1.69 -8.39 -8.54
CA GLY A 215 1.17 -7.20 -9.23
C GLY A 215 1.80 -5.86 -8.77
N PHE A 216 1.93 -5.60 -7.46
CA PHE A 216 2.39 -4.30 -6.92
C PHE A 216 3.72 -3.80 -7.53
N LYS A 217 4.64 -4.72 -7.83
CA LYS A 217 5.96 -4.41 -8.43
C LYS A 217 5.86 -3.84 -9.86
N GLY A 218 4.84 -4.24 -10.63
CA GLY A 218 4.55 -3.66 -11.95
C GLY A 218 4.07 -2.22 -11.83
N VAL A 219 3.03 -2.00 -11.01
CA VAL A 219 2.47 -0.66 -10.75
C VAL A 219 3.52 0.29 -10.16
N PHE A 220 4.37 -0.20 -9.26
CA PHE A 220 5.47 0.61 -8.70
C PHE A 220 6.55 0.93 -9.74
N ALA A 221 6.87 0.03 -10.66
CA ALA A 221 7.80 0.29 -11.76
C ALA A 221 7.26 1.34 -12.74
N GLU A 222 5.98 1.22 -13.11
CA GLU A 222 5.24 2.19 -13.94
C GLU A 222 5.18 3.57 -13.27
N TYR A 223 4.78 3.62 -11.99
CA TYR A 223 4.77 4.86 -11.19
C TYR A 223 6.17 5.49 -11.06
N LYS A 224 7.22 4.69 -10.85
CA LYS A 224 8.60 5.18 -10.82
C LYS A 224 9.00 5.76 -12.17
N LEU A 225 8.67 5.11 -13.29
CA LEU A 225 8.97 5.64 -14.62
C LEU A 225 8.23 6.97 -14.86
N ASN A 226 6.92 7.02 -14.59
CA ASN A 226 6.08 8.22 -14.69
C ASN A 226 6.71 9.41 -13.92
N ARG A 227 7.14 9.19 -12.68
CA ARG A 227 7.79 10.20 -11.86
C ARG A 227 9.16 10.63 -12.41
N LEU A 228 9.94 9.71 -12.99
CA LEU A 228 11.27 10.03 -13.50
C LEU A 228 11.26 10.71 -14.87
N LEU A 229 10.35 10.36 -15.77
CA LEU A 229 10.18 11.05 -17.05
C LEU A 229 9.84 12.53 -16.80
N ARG A 230 8.75 12.80 -16.05
CA ARG A 230 8.28 14.15 -15.72
C ARG A 230 9.22 14.99 -14.83
N TRP A 231 10.28 14.40 -14.27
CA TRP A 231 11.27 15.14 -13.48
C TRP A 231 12.59 15.38 -14.23
N ARG A 232 12.89 14.60 -15.27
CA ARG A 232 14.20 14.61 -15.93
C ARG A 232 14.15 15.01 -17.40
N LEU A 233 12.99 14.94 -18.03
CA LEU A 233 12.77 15.44 -19.38
C LEU A 233 12.19 16.86 -19.31
N SER A 234 12.59 17.70 -20.26
CA SER A 234 12.10 19.06 -20.50
C SER A 234 10.71 19.04 -21.17
N ASP A 235 10.01 20.17 -21.19
CA ASP A 235 8.63 20.27 -21.71
C ASP A 235 8.51 19.95 -23.23
N GLU A 236 9.63 19.97 -23.97
CA GLU A 236 9.74 19.49 -25.35
C GLU A 236 9.47 17.97 -25.50
N TYR A 237 9.61 17.20 -24.41
CA TYR A 237 9.37 15.75 -24.35
C TYR A 237 7.98 15.46 -23.77
N GLN A 238 6.97 15.51 -24.63
CA GLN A 238 5.58 15.30 -24.25
C GLN A 238 5.35 13.83 -23.86
N HIS A 239 4.98 13.60 -22.60
CA HIS A 239 4.85 12.26 -22.01
C HIS A 239 3.39 11.83 -21.86
N PHE A 240 3.02 10.78 -22.60
CA PHE A 240 1.71 10.12 -22.58
C PHE A 240 1.79 8.77 -21.85
N ARG A 241 0.67 8.32 -21.27
CA ARG A 241 0.59 7.10 -20.44
C ARG A 241 -0.71 6.36 -20.69
N LYS A 242 -0.66 5.01 -20.70
CA LYS A 242 -1.81 4.11 -20.87
C LYS A 242 -2.68 4.40 -22.10
N LEU A 243 -2.05 4.76 -23.22
CA LEU A 243 -2.76 4.97 -24.47
C LEU A 243 -3.41 3.66 -24.93
N LYS A 244 -4.74 3.67 -25.09
CA LYS A 244 -5.51 2.59 -25.71
C LYS A 244 -5.47 2.83 -27.22
N LEU A 245 -4.74 2.01 -27.96
CA LEU A 245 -4.61 2.16 -29.42
C LEU A 245 -5.03 0.87 -30.12
N PHE A 246 -5.40 0.97 -31.40
CA PHE A 246 -5.71 -0.17 -32.24
C PHE A 246 -4.58 -0.40 -33.26
N THR A 247 -4.26 -1.65 -33.53
CA THR A 247 -3.37 -2.04 -34.64
C THR A 247 -4.12 -1.97 -35.98
N ALA A 248 -3.40 -2.04 -37.10
CA ALA A 248 -4.00 -2.17 -38.43
C ALA A 248 -4.83 -3.46 -38.64
N SER A 249 -4.86 -4.37 -37.66
CA SER A 249 -5.66 -5.60 -37.64
C SER A 249 -6.78 -5.55 -36.59
N ASP A 250 -7.15 -4.36 -36.12
CA ASP A 250 -8.18 -4.07 -35.10
C ASP A 250 -7.94 -4.72 -33.71
N GLU A 251 -6.75 -5.29 -33.47
CA GLU A 251 -6.33 -5.71 -32.13
C GLU A 251 -6.05 -4.47 -31.27
N GLN A 252 -6.79 -4.32 -30.16
CA GLN A 252 -6.56 -3.28 -29.16
C GLN A 252 -5.29 -3.59 -28.34
N VAL A 253 -4.43 -2.59 -28.18
CA VAL A 253 -3.23 -2.64 -27.34
C VAL A 253 -3.20 -1.48 -26.34
N ILE A 254 -2.47 -1.66 -25.24
CA ILE A 254 -2.24 -0.62 -24.24
C ILE A 254 -0.75 -0.30 -24.21
N VAL A 255 -0.42 0.94 -24.53
CA VAL A 255 0.96 1.45 -24.44
C VAL A 255 1.16 2.04 -23.04
N ASP A 256 1.98 1.38 -22.21
CA ASP A 256 2.24 1.81 -20.82
C ASP A 256 2.69 3.29 -20.79
N HIS A 257 3.70 3.62 -21.59
CA HIS A 257 4.32 4.94 -21.68
C HIS A 257 4.73 5.26 -23.13
N LEU A 258 4.51 6.51 -23.55
CA LEU A 258 5.01 7.04 -24.81
C LEU A 258 5.60 8.43 -24.59
N VAL A 259 6.76 8.73 -25.17
CA VAL A 259 7.37 10.07 -25.16
C VAL A 259 7.51 10.56 -26.60
N LEU A 260 7.00 11.75 -26.89
CA LEU A 260 7.10 12.45 -28.17
C LEU A 260 7.98 13.69 -28.01
N CYS A 261 9.06 13.79 -28.78
CA CYS A 261 9.94 14.97 -28.80
C CYS A 261 10.47 15.23 -30.22
N PRO A 262 11.21 16.33 -30.48
CA PRO A 262 11.76 16.63 -31.81
C PRO A 262 12.67 15.52 -32.38
N TYR A 263 13.26 14.72 -31.49
CA TYR A 263 14.21 13.65 -31.80
C TYR A 263 13.56 12.28 -32.04
N GLY A 264 12.25 12.12 -31.81
CA GLY A 264 11.52 10.89 -32.14
C GLY A 264 10.35 10.55 -31.20
N ILE A 265 9.81 9.35 -31.41
CA ILE A 265 8.68 8.78 -30.67
C ILE A 265 9.16 7.51 -29.94
N PHE A 266 9.24 7.57 -28.62
CA PHE A 266 9.75 6.48 -27.78
C PHE A 266 8.58 5.71 -27.15
N VAL A 267 8.35 4.50 -27.64
CA VAL A 267 7.28 3.60 -27.17
C VAL A 267 7.88 2.68 -26.10
N ILE A 268 7.41 2.81 -24.85
CA ILE A 268 8.06 2.20 -23.69
C ILE A 268 7.10 1.23 -23.00
N THR A 269 7.45 -0.06 -22.98
CA THR A 269 6.80 -1.09 -22.15
C THR A 269 7.56 -1.26 -20.84
N VAL A 270 6.84 -1.41 -19.71
CA VAL A 270 7.43 -1.52 -18.36
C VAL A 270 7.37 -2.94 -17.83
N LYS A 271 8.49 -3.44 -17.27
CA LYS A 271 8.57 -4.79 -16.67
C LYS A 271 9.00 -4.74 -15.20
N GLY A 272 8.03 -4.96 -14.31
CA GLY A 272 8.19 -5.06 -12.86
C GLY A 272 8.57 -6.44 -12.33
N GLU A 273 9.00 -7.36 -13.19
CA GLU A 273 9.39 -8.72 -12.80
C GLU A 273 10.63 -8.71 -11.89
N ARG A 274 10.64 -9.58 -10.87
CA ARG A 274 11.76 -9.72 -9.93
C ARG A 274 12.42 -11.08 -10.09
N GLY A 275 13.75 -11.09 -10.23
CA GLY A 275 14.55 -12.30 -10.28
C GLY A 275 15.62 -12.21 -11.36
N HIS A 276 16.18 -13.36 -11.67
CA HIS A 276 17.14 -13.53 -12.74
C HIS A 276 16.36 -13.68 -14.06
N ILE A 277 16.78 -12.97 -15.11
CA ILE A 277 16.15 -12.93 -16.43
C ILE A 277 17.19 -13.33 -17.46
N SER A 278 16.88 -14.37 -18.25
CA SER A 278 17.72 -14.87 -19.33
C SER A 278 16.90 -14.98 -20.62
N GLY A 279 17.47 -14.48 -21.72
CA GLY A 279 16.86 -14.52 -23.04
C GLY A 279 17.61 -13.70 -24.09
N THR A 280 17.29 -13.92 -25.36
CA THR A 280 17.83 -13.17 -26.51
C THR A 280 16.73 -12.46 -27.29
N GLU A 281 17.09 -11.49 -28.14
CA GLU A 281 16.13 -10.76 -29.00
C GLU A 281 15.29 -11.68 -29.89
N THR A 282 15.92 -12.75 -30.41
CA THR A 282 15.33 -13.71 -31.35
C THR A 282 14.38 -14.72 -30.71
N GLN A 283 14.46 -14.94 -29.39
CA GLN A 283 13.60 -15.89 -28.69
C GLN A 283 12.20 -15.30 -28.44
N ALA A 284 11.14 -16.01 -28.84
CA ALA A 284 9.76 -15.59 -28.60
C ALA A 284 9.39 -15.54 -27.10
N ASN A 285 9.97 -16.45 -26.31
CA ASN A 285 9.81 -16.51 -24.86
C ASN A 285 11.17 -16.42 -24.16
N TRP A 286 11.21 -15.68 -23.07
CA TRP A 286 12.33 -15.53 -22.16
C TRP A 286 12.09 -16.35 -20.89
N THR A 287 13.14 -16.52 -20.09
CA THR A 287 13.10 -17.28 -18.84
C THR A 287 13.35 -16.36 -17.65
N ARG A 288 12.56 -16.52 -16.59
CA ARG A 288 12.74 -15.89 -15.29
C ARG A 288 12.95 -16.95 -14.22
N THR A 289 14.00 -16.81 -13.42
CA THR A 289 14.26 -17.63 -12.23
C THR A 289 14.14 -16.77 -10.96
N TYR A 290 13.30 -17.18 -10.01
CA TYR A 290 13.13 -16.48 -8.74
C TYR A 290 12.74 -17.44 -7.61
N LEU A 291 13.50 -17.41 -6.50
CA LEU A 291 13.32 -18.30 -5.33
C LEU A 291 13.20 -19.79 -5.72
N GLY A 292 14.08 -20.25 -6.61
CA GLY A 292 14.08 -21.63 -7.12
C GLY A 292 12.95 -21.96 -8.11
N SER A 293 11.99 -21.06 -8.32
CA SER A 293 10.92 -21.23 -9.31
C SER A 293 11.32 -20.60 -10.64
N THR A 294 11.25 -21.39 -11.72
CA THR A 294 11.45 -20.92 -13.10
C THR A 294 10.09 -20.69 -13.77
N LYS A 295 9.95 -19.60 -14.53
CA LYS A 295 8.78 -19.29 -15.35
C LYS A 295 9.21 -18.72 -16.70
N HIS A 296 8.50 -19.10 -17.76
CA HIS A 296 8.63 -18.41 -19.05
C HIS A 296 7.77 -17.13 -19.07
N LEU A 297 8.24 -16.14 -19.83
CA LEU A 297 7.56 -14.88 -20.09
C LEU A 297 7.71 -14.50 -21.56
N MET A 298 6.66 -13.98 -22.18
CA MET A 298 6.71 -13.51 -23.57
C MET A 298 7.76 -12.39 -23.70
N ASN A 299 8.63 -12.49 -24.72
CA ASN A 299 9.74 -11.56 -24.90
C ASN A 299 9.23 -10.09 -24.94
N PRO A 300 9.67 -9.21 -24.03
CA PRO A 300 9.16 -7.84 -23.95
C PRO A 300 9.40 -7.00 -25.20
N LEU A 301 10.42 -7.32 -26.02
CA LEU A 301 10.65 -6.68 -27.31
C LEU A 301 9.54 -7.04 -28.32
N HIS A 302 9.12 -8.31 -28.34
CA HIS A 302 8.03 -8.80 -29.20
C HIS A 302 6.68 -8.26 -28.72
N GLN A 303 6.49 -8.09 -27.41
CA GLN A 303 5.29 -7.40 -26.90
C GLN A 303 5.28 -5.93 -27.33
N ASN A 304 6.40 -5.21 -27.17
CA ASN A 304 6.45 -3.79 -27.52
C ASN A 304 6.41 -3.55 -29.04
N PHE A 305 6.72 -4.55 -29.87
CA PHE A 305 6.52 -4.50 -31.32
C PHE A 305 5.05 -4.25 -31.69
N LYS A 306 4.08 -4.89 -31.02
CA LYS A 306 2.64 -4.61 -31.24
C LYS A 306 2.29 -3.16 -30.87
N ASN A 307 2.82 -2.67 -29.75
CA ASN A 307 2.63 -1.27 -29.32
C ASN A 307 3.20 -0.28 -30.34
N VAL A 308 4.41 -0.54 -30.86
CA VAL A 308 5.04 0.24 -31.93
C VAL A 308 4.22 0.21 -33.22
N ALA A 309 3.67 -0.95 -33.62
CA ALA A 309 2.83 -1.09 -34.79
C ALA A 309 1.53 -0.28 -34.68
N ALA A 310 0.85 -0.32 -33.52
CA ALA A 310 -0.34 0.50 -33.26
C ALA A 310 -0.03 2.00 -33.26
N VAL A 311 1.09 2.43 -32.67
CA VAL A 311 1.54 3.83 -32.70
C VAL A 311 1.83 4.30 -34.14
N LYS A 312 2.53 3.49 -34.95
CA LYS A 312 2.76 3.78 -36.38
C LYS A 312 1.45 3.92 -37.16
N HIS A 313 0.50 3.02 -36.93
CA HIS A 313 -0.81 3.02 -37.58
C HIS A 313 -1.62 4.26 -37.19
N PHE A 314 -1.80 4.52 -35.89
CA PHE A 314 -2.55 5.66 -35.36
C PHE A 314 -2.01 7.02 -35.82
N LEU A 315 -0.68 7.18 -35.88
CA LEU A 315 -0.02 8.39 -36.36
C LEU A 315 0.12 8.45 -37.89
N HIS A 316 -0.40 7.46 -38.63
CA HIS A 316 -0.37 7.36 -40.09
C HIS A 316 1.07 7.42 -40.67
N LEU A 317 2.04 6.83 -39.97
CA LEU A 317 3.44 6.81 -40.37
C LEU A 317 3.68 5.75 -41.46
N LYS A 318 4.29 6.15 -42.58
CA LYS A 318 4.80 5.21 -43.59
C LYS A 318 5.91 4.36 -43.00
N GLU A 319 6.06 3.13 -43.46
CA GLU A 319 7.01 2.16 -42.87
C GLU A 319 8.47 2.63 -42.88
N VAL A 320 8.89 3.28 -43.96
CA VAL A 320 10.25 3.82 -44.15
C VAL A 320 10.55 4.89 -43.09
N ASP A 321 9.66 5.87 -42.95
CA ASP A 321 9.80 6.99 -42.03
C ASP A 321 9.66 6.52 -40.58
N GLY A 322 8.59 5.77 -40.28
CA GLY A 322 8.28 5.26 -38.95
C GLY A 322 9.35 4.33 -38.37
N THR A 323 10.22 3.74 -39.20
CA THR A 323 11.32 2.89 -38.71
C THR A 323 12.55 3.69 -38.25
N LYS A 324 12.68 4.94 -38.68
CA LYS A 324 13.64 5.90 -38.10
C LYS A 324 13.03 6.71 -36.95
N LEU A 325 11.74 7.05 -37.05
CA LEU A 325 11.05 7.95 -36.11
C LEU A 325 10.56 7.27 -34.82
N VAL A 326 10.33 5.95 -34.80
CA VAL A 326 9.70 5.24 -33.67
C VAL A 326 10.64 4.23 -33.03
N HIS A 327 11.04 4.48 -31.80
CA HIS A 327 11.97 3.66 -31.03
C HIS A 327 11.24 2.77 -30.00
N SER A 328 11.66 1.51 -29.92
CA SER A 328 11.10 0.51 -29.00
C SER A 328 11.98 0.41 -27.75
N ILE A 329 11.40 0.60 -26.55
CA ILE A 329 12.10 0.46 -25.27
C ILE A 329 11.37 -0.54 -24.37
N ALA A 330 12.10 -1.53 -23.85
CA ALA A 330 11.66 -2.34 -22.71
C ALA A 330 12.35 -1.89 -21.42
N ALA A 331 11.61 -1.24 -20.53
CA ALA A 331 12.10 -0.65 -19.29
C ALA A 331 11.87 -1.58 -18.09
N PHE A 332 12.94 -2.19 -17.58
CA PHE A 332 12.88 -3.12 -16.45
C PHE A 332 13.11 -2.44 -15.09
N SER A 333 12.44 -2.93 -14.06
CA SER A 333 12.75 -2.54 -12.69
C SER A 333 14.08 -3.15 -12.22
N ARG A 334 14.85 -2.46 -11.37
CA ARG A 334 16.13 -2.96 -10.81
C ARG A 334 16.02 -4.18 -9.88
N VAL A 335 14.84 -4.79 -9.74
CA VAL A 335 14.67 -6.09 -9.09
C VAL A 335 14.72 -7.26 -10.09
N ALA A 336 14.74 -6.96 -11.40
CA ALA A 336 15.27 -7.85 -12.42
C ALA A 336 16.80 -7.78 -12.44
N LYS A 337 17.45 -8.91 -12.71
CA LYS A 337 18.88 -9.03 -13.01
C LYS A 337 19.01 -9.78 -14.33
N PHE A 338 19.70 -9.23 -15.31
CA PHE A 338 19.96 -9.94 -16.57
C PHE A 338 21.16 -10.88 -16.42
N GLU A 339 21.02 -12.10 -16.93
CA GLU A 339 22.10 -13.10 -17.03
C GLU A 339 22.69 -13.17 -18.44
N THR A 340 21.93 -12.72 -19.44
CA THR A 340 22.37 -12.52 -20.82
C THR A 340 22.77 -11.07 -21.07
N ALA A 341 23.50 -10.82 -22.17
CA ALA A 341 23.85 -9.46 -22.59
C ALA A 341 22.58 -8.63 -22.85
N ILE A 342 22.56 -7.39 -22.35
CA ILE A 342 21.44 -6.47 -22.50
C ILE A 342 21.54 -5.81 -23.88
N SER A 343 20.49 -5.91 -24.70
CA SER A 343 20.43 -5.24 -26.00
C SER A 343 20.13 -3.75 -25.89
N ALA A 344 20.46 -2.98 -26.92
CA ALA A 344 20.35 -1.52 -26.92
C ALA A 344 18.93 -0.99 -26.62
N ASN A 345 17.90 -1.78 -26.95
CA ASN A 345 16.49 -1.44 -26.74
C ASN A 345 15.95 -1.85 -25.35
N ILE A 346 16.83 -2.33 -24.45
CA ILE A 346 16.48 -2.79 -23.10
C ILE A 346 17.27 -1.97 -22.08
N THR A 347 16.58 -1.44 -21.08
CA THR A 347 17.19 -0.56 -20.09
C THR A 347 16.47 -0.66 -18.75
N TYR A 348 17.04 -0.07 -17.69
CA TYR A 348 16.36 0.03 -16.40
C TYR A 348 15.45 1.27 -16.34
N VAL A 349 14.35 1.19 -15.59
CA VAL A 349 13.36 2.28 -15.40
C VAL A 349 14.00 3.63 -15.04
N ASP A 350 15.09 3.64 -14.26
CA ASP A 350 15.80 4.86 -13.88
C ASP A 350 16.93 5.33 -14.83
N THR A 351 17.16 4.60 -15.94
CA THR A 351 18.06 4.99 -17.03
C THR A 351 17.32 5.35 -18.33
N VAL A 352 16.01 5.09 -18.46
CA VAL A 352 15.19 5.47 -19.63
C VAL A 352 15.36 6.96 -20.00
N SER A 353 15.32 7.85 -19.00
CA SER A 353 15.49 9.31 -19.20
C SER A 353 16.83 9.68 -19.83
N ASN A 354 17.85 8.85 -19.67
CA ASN A 354 19.20 9.10 -20.15
C ASN A 354 19.38 8.50 -21.55
N TYR A 355 18.77 7.35 -21.82
CA TYR A 355 18.68 6.75 -23.15
C TYR A 355 17.95 7.67 -24.14
N ILE A 356 16.78 8.21 -23.76
CA ILE A 356 16.02 9.15 -24.60
C ILE A 356 16.84 10.41 -24.94
N LYS A 357 17.72 10.86 -24.03
CA LYS A 357 18.61 12.01 -24.24
C LYS A 357 19.89 11.69 -25.04
N GLN A 358 20.08 10.46 -25.51
CA GLN A 358 21.15 10.14 -26.47
C GLN A 358 20.77 10.52 -27.91
N PHE A 359 19.49 10.79 -28.16
CA PHE A 359 18.98 11.23 -29.46
C PHE A 359 18.95 12.76 -29.48
N SER A 360 19.79 13.35 -30.34
CA SER A 360 19.97 14.81 -30.47
C SER A 360 19.78 15.33 -31.90
N GLU A 361 19.59 14.46 -32.89
CA GLU A 361 19.29 14.85 -34.27
C GLU A 361 17.76 15.02 -34.43
N PRO A 362 17.26 16.23 -34.77
CA PRO A 362 15.83 16.46 -34.90
C PRO A 362 15.30 15.78 -36.17
N CYS A 363 14.26 14.96 -35.99
CA CYS A 363 13.67 14.13 -37.05
C CYS A 363 12.19 14.44 -37.32
N LEU A 364 11.55 15.25 -36.46
CA LEU A 364 10.19 15.77 -36.63
C LEU A 364 10.20 17.28 -36.79
N THR A 365 9.33 17.82 -37.66
CA THR A 365 9.04 19.26 -37.68
C THR A 365 8.10 19.65 -36.53
N ASN A 366 8.13 20.93 -36.13
CA ASN A 366 7.21 21.45 -35.11
C ASN A 366 5.73 21.20 -35.45
N GLU A 367 5.37 21.26 -36.75
CA GLU A 367 4.02 20.94 -37.23
C GLU A 367 3.67 19.46 -37.04
N GLN A 368 4.59 18.55 -37.39
CA GLN A 368 4.41 17.11 -37.17
C GLN A 368 4.30 16.79 -35.68
N GLN A 369 5.17 17.36 -34.85
CA GLN A 369 5.15 17.17 -33.40
C GLN A 369 3.83 17.68 -32.80
N ASN A 370 3.37 18.89 -33.16
CA ASN A 370 2.10 19.44 -32.67
C ASN A 370 0.88 18.64 -33.16
N ARG A 371 0.91 18.13 -34.39
CA ARG A 371 -0.14 17.24 -34.92
C ARG A 371 -0.19 15.92 -34.15
N PHE A 372 0.95 15.27 -33.93
CA PHE A 372 1.01 14.01 -33.18
C PHE A 372 0.63 14.21 -31.71
N ALA A 373 1.06 15.32 -31.10
CA ALA A 373 0.66 15.72 -29.75
C ALA A 373 -0.86 15.81 -29.59
N ALA A 374 -1.56 16.47 -30.51
CA ALA A 374 -3.01 16.60 -30.48
C ALA A 374 -3.72 15.23 -30.58
N LEU A 375 -3.29 14.38 -31.53
CA LEU A 375 -3.85 13.03 -31.70
C LEU A 375 -3.63 12.15 -30.46
N LEU A 376 -2.43 12.16 -29.89
CA LEU A 376 -2.09 11.38 -28.69
C LEU A 376 -2.80 11.92 -27.44
N SER A 377 -3.02 13.24 -27.35
CA SER A 377 -3.81 13.87 -26.27
C SER A 377 -5.26 13.38 -26.31
N GLN A 378 -5.87 13.33 -27.50
CA GLN A 378 -7.23 12.79 -27.67
C GLN A 378 -7.30 11.34 -27.19
N ALA A 379 -6.45 10.44 -27.71
CA ALA A 379 -6.40 9.03 -27.31
C ALA A 379 -5.98 8.77 -25.84
N SER A 380 -5.48 9.79 -25.13
CA SER A 380 -5.21 9.74 -23.69
C SER A 380 -6.37 10.21 -22.81
N THR A 381 -7.39 10.85 -23.40
CA THR A 381 -8.52 11.46 -22.68
C THR A 381 -9.71 10.50 -22.54
N ASP A 382 -9.83 9.50 -23.42
CA ASP A 382 -10.87 8.47 -23.40
C ASP A 382 -10.60 7.37 -22.33
N LEU A 383 -10.35 7.77 -21.08
CA LEU A 383 -9.76 6.92 -20.03
C LEU A 383 -10.59 6.75 -18.74
#